data_AF-A0AAW3BFJ7-F1
#
_entry.id   AF-A0AAW3BFJ7-F1
#
_cell.length_a   1.000
_cell.length_b   1.000
_cell.length_c   1.000
_cell.angle_alpha   90.00
_cell.angle_beta   90.00
_cell.angle_gamma   90.00
#
_symmetry.space_group_name_H-M   'P 1'
#
loop_
_entity.id
_entity.type
_entity.pdbx_description
1 polymer ?
#
loop_
_entity_poly.entity_id
_entity_poly.type
_entity_poly.pdbx_seq_one_letter_code
_entity_poly.pdbx_strand_id
1 'polypeptide(L)'
;MVALEREYVLGPFCELRIITSLSSTQLSKVTLRKTVDEDAASTATRAEVFGTELIAGVPVHLPPGRSLSIFTSTGCTLLLVAPPAVLQRCYATSIGATWVRSLLDFHSHLERARVEARGREDVGPRVLFVSDRHHCGASTYIRWLSNFAVRLGYHPLLLDGVLDTPAFAYPGSMALFHAQHCMDIEEEMNLTPALYVQVGQSRVANPRLYQHWVQQLLPHGMEKMARSERCRVGGLFFDYGVLEPHVVEQAEMAAAAAHSSNDPTVSASPAPSALGSDKTQTNPLDTLLDTIVAADIDHVCVVGSSWLRWKVVQRAWERFGGERPMDIVQAMLDPRWSVPQEVGCGGGQHFRLFLVDTVGLVRSVPVTLWKRQRWLQYFFGTPTSPVKPTLVTLEASQVRIATVGAAAIDTMSTLLPMMDSEDADRQKADVAAVSFITLQDVALKDRIVALSTATEYERGPDGELHSLSFSVFERSIRQGTVLGFALVESVTPERLTLLVSGCPLDKELGLCFLLTEEELKS
;
A
#
# COMPACT_ATOMS: atom_id res chain seq x y z
N MET A 1 12.78 -2.36 -33.20
CA MET A 1 11.90 -3.51 -33.55
C MET A 1 10.53 -2.96 -33.87
N VAL A 2 9.84 -3.51 -34.86
CA VAL A 2 8.53 -3.05 -35.32
C VAL A 2 7.43 -3.69 -34.47
N ALA A 3 6.45 -2.91 -34.02
CA ALA A 3 5.28 -3.42 -33.32
C ALA A 3 4.44 -4.27 -34.27
N LEU A 4 3.92 -5.39 -33.77
CA LEU A 4 3.07 -6.28 -34.55
C LEU A 4 1.64 -6.19 -34.04
N GLU A 5 0.70 -6.38 -34.94
CA GLU A 5 -0.72 -6.45 -34.62
C GLU A 5 -1.16 -7.92 -34.53
N ARG A 6 -1.96 -8.25 -33.51
CA ARG A 6 -2.58 -9.56 -33.37
C ARG A 6 -3.99 -9.43 -32.81
N GLU A 7 -4.91 -10.15 -33.43
CA GLU A 7 -6.30 -10.20 -32.99
C GLU A 7 -6.53 -11.40 -32.07
N TYR A 8 -7.32 -11.19 -31.02
CA TYR A 8 -7.70 -12.19 -30.04
C TYR A 8 -9.23 -12.22 -29.93
N VAL A 9 -9.82 -13.38 -30.21
CA VAL A 9 -11.25 -13.62 -30.02
C VAL A 9 -11.44 -14.30 -28.67
N LEU A 10 -12.16 -13.65 -27.77
CA LEU A 10 -12.44 -14.13 -26.43
C LEU A 10 -13.90 -14.58 -26.33
N GLY A 11 -14.12 -15.78 -25.79
CA GLY A 11 -15.45 -16.22 -25.41
C GLY A 11 -15.98 -15.50 -24.16
N PRO A 12 -17.26 -15.69 -23.81
CA PRO A 12 -17.81 -15.18 -22.56
C PRO A 12 -17.02 -15.65 -21.34
N PHE A 13 -16.87 -14.78 -20.36
CA PHE A 13 -16.10 -15.01 -19.12
C PHE A 13 -14.62 -15.35 -19.31
N CYS A 14 -14.06 -15.15 -20.50
CA CYS A 14 -12.65 -15.35 -20.77
C CYS A 14 -11.84 -14.07 -20.53
N GLU A 15 -10.52 -14.22 -20.45
CA GLU A 15 -9.61 -13.11 -20.32
C GLU A 15 -8.40 -13.24 -21.26
N LEU A 16 -7.85 -12.10 -21.68
CA LEU A 16 -6.55 -12.00 -22.33
C LEU A 16 -5.51 -11.57 -21.30
N ARG A 17 -4.51 -12.41 -21.07
CA ARG A 17 -3.38 -12.11 -20.19
C ARG A 17 -2.23 -11.54 -20.97
N ILE A 18 -1.69 -10.43 -20.46
CA ILE A 18 -0.66 -9.63 -21.13
C ILE A 18 0.44 -9.29 -20.11
N ILE A 19 1.70 -9.46 -20.52
CA ILE A 19 2.86 -8.99 -19.77
C ILE A 19 3.58 -7.98 -20.65
N THR A 20 3.44 -6.69 -20.33
CA THR A 20 4.08 -5.61 -21.07
C THR A 20 5.56 -5.52 -20.71
N SER A 21 6.38 -5.07 -21.66
CA SER A 21 7.83 -4.93 -21.46
C SER A 21 8.16 -3.56 -20.88
N LEU A 22 9.12 -3.52 -19.95
CA LEU A 22 9.73 -2.27 -19.49
C LEU A 22 10.82 -1.76 -20.46
N SER A 23 11.48 -2.67 -21.17
CA SER A 23 12.63 -2.36 -22.03
C SER A 23 12.28 -1.91 -23.44
N SER A 24 10.99 -1.94 -23.80
CA SER A 24 10.56 -1.54 -25.13
C SER A 24 10.21 -0.05 -25.16
N THR A 25 10.73 0.66 -26.16
CA THR A 25 10.34 2.04 -26.46
C THR A 25 8.96 2.13 -27.11
N GLN A 26 8.39 1.00 -27.56
CA GLN A 26 7.06 0.94 -28.14
C GLN A 26 6.06 0.47 -27.10
N LEU A 27 5.08 1.33 -26.80
CA LEU A 27 3.99 1.02 -25.89
C LEU A 27 3.06 -0.01 -26.54
N SER A 28 2.66 -0.99 -25.75
CA SER A 28 1.59 -1.91 -26.14
C SER A 28 0.27 -1.16 -26.08
N LYS A 29 -0.58 -1.30 -27.09
CA LYS A 29 -1.94 -0.74 -27.09
C LYS A 29 -2.95 -1.83 -27.40
N VAL A 30 -4.11 -1.74 -26.76
CA VAL A 30 -5.24 -2.64 -27.01
C VAL A 30 -6.43 -1.85 -27.52
N THR A 31 -7.22 -2.44 -28.41
CA THR A 31 -8.47 -1.85 -28.91
C THR A 31 -9.56 -2.90 -28.90
N LEU A 32 -10.67 -2.60 -28.24
CA LEU A 32 -11.90 -3.38 -28.35
C LEU A 32 -12.50 -3.13 -29.74
N ARG A 33 -12.68 -4.17 -30.55
CA ARG A 33 -13.31 -4.02 -31.87
C ARG A 33 -14.79 -3.67 -31.72
N LYS A 34 -15.31 -2.87 -32.66
CA LYS A 34 -16.75 -2.67 -32.81
C LYS A 34 -17.35 -3.94 -33.42
N THR A 35 -18.45 -4.43 -32.89
CA THR A 35 -19.25 -5.47 -33.53
C THR A 35 -19.85 -4.92 -34.82
N VAL A 36 -19.69 -5.68 -35.91
CA VAL A 36 -20.10 -5.26 -37.26
C VAL A 36 -21.62 -5.43 -37.49
N ASP A 37 -22.28 -6.28 -36.71
CA ASP A 37 -23.72 -6.55 -36.80
C ASP A 37 -24.49 -5.90 -35.63
N GLU A 38 -25.00 -4.69 -35.86
CA GLU A 38 -26.07 -4.08 -35.04
C GLU A 38 -27.44 -4.67 -35.40
N ASP A 39 -27.59 -6.00 -35.35
CA ASP A 39 -28.92 -6.55 -35.13
C ASP A 39 -29.30 -6.22 -33.69
N ALA A 40 -30.40 -5.48 -33.49
CA ALA A 40 -30.86 -4.91 -32.21
C ALA A 40 -31.07 -5.91 -31.05
N ALA A 41 -30.79 -7.20 -31.27
CA ALA A 41 -30.85 -8.28 -30.30
C ALA A 41 -29.47 -8.83 -29.87
N SER A 42 -28.35 -8.36 -30.43
CA SER A 42 -27.01 -8.85 -30.03
C SER A 42 -26.55 -8.18 -28.72
N THR A 43 -26.10 -9.00 -27.76
CA THR A 43 -25.56 -8.51 -26.48
C THR A 43 -24.34 -7.62 -26.75
N ALA A 44 -24.38 -6.35 -26.35
CA ALA A 44 -23.27 -5.42 -26.57
C ALA A 44 -21.95 -5.99 -26.01
N THR A 45 -20.90 -6.04 -26.84
CA THR A 45 -19.60 -6.57 -26.43
C THR A 45 -18.94 -5.68 -25.38
N ARG A 46 -18.51 -6.28 -24.28
CA ARG A 46 -17.84 -5.58 -23.18
C ARG A 46 -16.47 -6.19 -22.92
N ALA A 47 -15.51 -5.34 -22.65
CA ALA A 47 -14.20 -5.74 -22.15
C ALA A 47 -13.75 -4.72 -21.11
N GLU A 48 -12.99 -5.17 -20.12
CA GLU A 48 -12.57 -4.33 -19.01
C GLU A 48 -11.18 -4.72 -18.52
N VAL A 49 -10.43 -3.70 -18.10
CA VAL A 49 -9.10 -3.85 -17.50
C VAL A 49 -9.19 -3.31 -16.08
N PHE A 50 -8.93 -4.17 -15.10
CA PHE A 50 -9.04 -3.81 -13.68
C PHE A 50 -10.42 -3.24 -13.28
N GLY A 51 -11.50 -3.62 -13.97
CA GLY A 51 -12.87 -3.12 -13.73
C GLY A 51 -13.22 -1.81 -14.42
N THR A 52 -12.28 -1.21 -15.16
CA THR A 52 -12.51 -0.05 -16.04
C THR A 52 -12.89 -0.55 -17.43
N GLU A 53 -14.06 -0.14 -17.94
CA GLU A 53 -14.60 -0.57 -19.23
C GLU A 53 -13.80 0.03 -20.40
N LEU A 54 -13.53 -0.80 -21.43
CA LEU A 54 -12.92 -0.36 -22.68
C LEU A 54 -14.00 0.19 -23.63
N ILE A 55 -13.69 1.31 -24.27
CA ILE A 55 -14.57 1.92 -25.28
C ILE A 55 -14.25 1.31 -26.65
N ALA A 56 -15.27 0.79 -27.33
CA ALA A 56 -15.10 0.15 -28.64
C ALA A 56 -14.53 1.11 -29.69
N GLY A 57 -13.45 0.69 -30.36
CA GLY A 57 -12.72 1.46 -31.36
C GLY A 57 -11.72 2.47 -30.80
N VAL A 58 -11.66 2.67 -29.48
CA VAL A 58 -10.69 3.56 -28.85
C VAL A 58 -9.46 2.76 -28.43
N PRO A 59 -8.26 3.09 -28.93
CA PRO A 59 -7.02 2.45 -28.48
C PRO A 59 -6.66 2.93 -27.07
N VAL A 60 -6.29 1.98 -26.20
CA VAL A 60 -5.81 2.23 -24.84
C VAL A 60 -4.37 1.72 -24.71
N HIS A 61 -3.47 2.57 -24.24
CA HIS A 61 -2.07 2.25 -23.98
C HIS A 61 -1.96 1.48 -22.66
N LEU A 62 -1.32 0.33 -22.74
CA LEU A 62 -1.08 -0.51 -21.57
C LEU A 62 0.22 -0.03 -20.89
N PRO A 63 0.21 0.21 -19.57
CA PRO A 63 1.41 0.71 -18.90
C PRO A 63 2.57 -0.30 -19.04
N PRO A 64 3.82 0.18 -19.23
CA PRO A 64 4.97 -0.70 -19.43
C PRO A 64 5.33 -1.46 -18.15
N GLY A 65 5.91 -2.65 -18.29
CA GLY A 65 6.35 -3.48 -17.17
C GLY A 65 5.23 -4.06 -16.29
N ARG A 66 3.99 -4.10 -16.79
CA ARG A 66 2.81 -4.59 -16.06
C ARG A 66 2.39 -5.98 -16.52
N SER A 67 1.90 -6.76 -15.55
CA SER A 67 1.16 -8.00 -15.79
C SER A 67 -0.31 -7.68 -15.58
N LEU A 68 -1.12 -7.80 -16.63
CA LEU A 68 -2.50 -7.35 -16.65
C LEU A 68 -3.41 -8.36 -17.36
N SER A 69 -4.68 -8.28 -17.01
CA SER A 69 -5.73 -9.13 -17.57
C SER A 69 -6.84 -8.24 -18.13
N ILE A 70 -7.25 -8.55 -19.36
CA ILE A 70 -8.41 -7.94 -20.02
C ILE A 70 -9.52 -8.97 -20.01
N PHE A 71 -10.55 -8.75 -19.20
CA PHE A 71 -11.66 -9.67 -19.03
C PHE A 71 -12.87 -9.25 -19.86
N THR A 72 -13.66 -10.22 -20.29
CA THR A 72 -14.96 -9.99 -20.95
C THR A 72 -16.05 -10.86 -20.35
N SER A 73 -17.19 -10.25 -20.01
CA SER A 73 -18.37 -10.98 -19.54
C SER A 73 -19.19 -11.58 -20.70
N THR A 74 -19.23 -10.89 -21.85
CA THR A 74 -20.08 -11.23 -23.00
C THR A 74 -19.37 -11.98 -24.12
N GLY A 75 -18.03 -12.00 -24.10
CA GLY A 75 -17.21 -12.30 -25.27
C GLY A 75 -16.93 -11.04 -26.09
N CYS A 76 -15.75 -10.98 -26.71
CA CYS A 76 -15.31 -9.83 -27.49
C CYS A 76 -14.13 -10.17 -28.44
N THR A 77 -13.82 -9.24 -29.33
CA THR A 77 -12.60 -9.29 -30.15
C THR A 77 -11.69 -8.13 -29.79
N LEU A 78 -10.44 -8.43 -29.43
CA LEU A 78 -9.42 -7.47 -29.05
C LEU A 78 -8.31 -7.41 -30.11
N LEU A 79 -7.95 -6.22 -30.55
CA LEU A 79 -6.75 -5.98 -31.34
C LEU A 79 -5.62 -5.52 -30.41
N LEU A 80 -4.56 -6.32 -30.30
CA LEU A 80 -3.36 -5.98 -29.53
C LEU A 80 -2.23 -5.60 -30.49
N VAL A 81 -1.70 -4.39 -30.34
CA VAL A 81 -0.50 -3.94 -31.04
C VAL A 81 0.63 -3.85 -30.03
N ALA A 82 1.65 -4.70 -30.17
CA ALA A 82 2.72 -4.82 -29.19
C ALA A 82 4.02 -5.34 -29.80
N PRO A 83 5.16 -5.18 -29.11
CA PRO A 83 6.42 -5.80 -29.52
C PRO A 83 6.30 -7.34 -29.60
N PRO A 84 7.06 -8.02 -30.49
CA PRO A 84 7.01 -9.47 -30.64
C PRO A 84 7.18 -10.25 -29.31
N ALA A 85 8.08 -9.77 -28.44
CA ALA A 85 8.33 -10.39 -27.13
C ALA A 85 7.11 -10.32 -26.19
N VAL A 86 6.27 -9.29 -26.31
CA VAL A 86 5.01 -9.18 -25.56
C VAL A 86 3.99 -10.16 -26.14
N LEU A 87 3.79 -10.16 -27.46
CA LEU A 87 2.83 -11.07 -28.13
C LEU A 87 3.13 -12.55 -27.90
N GLN A 88 4.41 -12.93 -27.79
CA GLN A 88 4.82 -14.31 -27.48
C GLN A 88 4.44 -14.75 -26.06
N ARG A 89 4.26 -13.82 -25.12
CA ARG A 89 3.89 -14.09 -23.72
C ARG A 89 2.40 -13.89 -23.45
N CYS A 90 1.66 -13.34 -24.42
CA CYS A 90 0.23 -13.10 -24.28
C CYS A 90 -0.57 -14.34 -24.64
N TYR A 91 -1.55 -14.68 -23.82
CA TYR A 91 -2.46 -15.80 -24.07
C TYR A 91 -3.88 -15.49 -23.61
N ALA A 92 -4.85 -16.01 -24.36
CA ALA A 92 -6.26 -15.97 -24.00
C ALA A 92 -6.64 -17.23 -23.23
N THR A 93 -7.47 -17.10 -22.20
CA THR A 93 -8.06 -18.28 -21.55
C THR A 93 -9.16 -18.85 -22.44
N SER A 94 -9.19 -20.18 -22.58
CA SER A 94 -10.24 -20.89 -23.33
C SER A 94 -11.41 -21.33 -22.44
N ILE A 95 -11.20 -21.36 -21.13
CA ILE A 95 -12.20 -21.68 -20.10
C ILE A 95 -12.29 -20.45 -19.19
N GLY A 96 -13.51 -20.15 -18.72
CA GLY A 96 -13.76 -18.96 -17.92
C GLY A 96 -12.80 -18.79 -16.75
N ALA A 97 -12.34 -17.57 -16.52
CA ALA A 97 -11.33 -17.27 -15.51
C ALA A 97 -11.87 -17.53 -14.10
N THR A 98 -11.30 -18.53 -13.41
CA THR A 98 -11.78 -18.98 -12.09
C THR A 98 -11.75 -17.88 -11.04
N TRP A 99 -10.66 -17.11 -10.99
CA TRP A 99 -10.50 -16.00 -10.05
C TRP A 99 -11.56 -14.89 -10.22
N VAL A 100 -12.08 -14.71 -11.44
CA VAL A 100 -13.13 -13.71 -11.70
C VAL A 100 -14.45 -14.11 -11.05
N ARG A 101 -14.73 -15.41 -10.89
CA ARG A 101 -15.91 -15.86 -10.13
C ARG A 101 -15.81 -15.45 -8.68
N SER A 102 -14.66 -15.73 -8.05
CA SER A 102 -14.35 -15.29 -6.68
C SER A 102 -14.46 -13.77 -6.52
N LEU A 103 -13.98 -13.00 -7.51
CA LEU A 103 -14.14 -11.54 -7.54
C LEU A 103 -15.62 -11.11 -7.58
N LEU A 104 -16.43 -11.68 -8.49
CA LEU A 104 -17.83 -11.28 -8.70
C LEU A 104 -18.73 -11.70 -7.53
N ASP A 105 -18.50 -12.89 -6.96
CA ASP A 105 -19.20 -13.36 -5.77
C ASP A 105 -18.91 -12.46 -4.58
N PHE A 106 -17.65 -12.09 -4.38
CA PHE A 106 -17.25 -11.18 -3.32
C PHE A 106 -17.76 -9.76 -3.55
N HIS A 107 -17.73 -9.25 -4.80
CA HIS A 107 -18.35 -7.97 -5.15
C HIS A 107 -19.84 -7.94 -4.79
N SER A 108 -20.57 -9.01 -5.13
CA SER A 108 -22.00 -9.13 -4.82
C SER A 108 -22.26 -9.18 -3.32
N HIS A 109 -21.38 -9.84 -2.55
CA HIS A 109 -21.42 -9.82 -1.09
C HIS A 109 -21.22 -8.41 -0.52
N LEU A 110 -20.19 -7.70 -0.99
CA LEU A 110 -19.93 -6.32 -0.56
C LEU A 110 -21.09 -5.39 -0.91
N GLU A 111 -21.73 -5.56 -2.07
CA GLU A 111 -22.86 -4.71 -2.45
C GLU A 111 -24.07 -4.91 -1.53
N ARG A 112 -24.37 -6.15 -1.11
CA ARG A 112 -25.39 -6.38 -0.09
C ARG A 112 -25.04 -5.67 1.22
N ALA A 113 -23.79 -5.76 1.66
CA ALA A 113 -23.33 -5.05 2.85
C ALA A 113 -23.48 -3.53 2.73
N ARG A 114 -23.20 -2.96 1.54
CA ARG A 114 -23.43 -1.52 1.28
C ARG A 114 -24.90 -1.13 1.35
N VAL A 115 -25.79 -1.92 0.74
CA VAL A 115 -27.24 -1.66 0.78
C VAL A 115 -27.77 -1.71 2.22
N GLU A 116 -27.31 -2.68 3.01
CA GLU A 116 -27.66 -2.79 4.44
C GLU A 116 -27.12 -1.60 5.25
N ALA A 117 -25.85 -1.25 5.08
CA ALA A 117 -25.22 -0.12 5.76
C ALA A 117 -25.90 1.21 5.41
N ARG A 118 -26.26 1.40 4.13
CA ARG A 118 -27.05 2.56 3.69
C ARG A 118 -28.39 2.64 4.41
N GLY A 119 -29.13 1.53 4.50
CA GLY A 119 -30.44 1.47 5.15
C GLY A 119 -30.41 1.69 6.67
N ARG A 120 -29.28 1.39 7.32
CA ARG A 120 -29.07 1.57 8.77
C ARG A 120 -28.29 2.85 9.13
N GLU A 121 -27.97 3.68 8.15
CA GLU A 121 -27.06 4.82 8.31
C GLU A 121 -25.67 4.47 8.89
N ASP A 122 -25.20 3.23 8.65
CA ASP A 122 -23.96 2.67 9.17
C ASP A 122 -22.80 2.75 8.16
N VAL A 123 -21.56 2.50 8.60
CA VAL A 123 -20.40 2.47 7.69
C VAL A 123 -20.48 1.25 6.76
N GLY A 124 -20.11 1.45 5.50
CA GLY A 124 -19.98 0.38 4.52
C GLY A 124 -18.82 -0.58 4.85
N PRO A 125 -18.63 -1.62 4.03
CA PRO A 125 -17.65 -2.67 4.33
C PRO A 125 -16.22 -2.13 4.36
N ARG A 126 -15.43 -2.56 5.34
CA ARG A 126 -14.01 -2.21 5.52
C ARG A 126 -13.18 -3.47 5.33
N VAL A 127 -12.66 -3.60 4.11
CA VAL A 127 -12.06 -4.83 3.61
C VAL A 127 -10.54 -4.72 3.62
N LEU A 128 -9.86 -5.65 4.28
CA LEU A 128 -8.41 -5.77 4.26
C LEU A 128 -7.98 -6.98 3.40
N PHE A 129 -7.03 -6.77 2.50
CA PHE A 129 -6.42 -7.83 1.70
C PHE A 129 -5.03 -8.17 2.20
N VAL A 130 -4.75 -9.47 2.34
CA VAL A 130 -3.45 -9.97 2.77
C VAL A 130 -3.10 -11.27 2.03
N SER A 131 -1.81 -11.51 1.79
CA SER A 131 -1.30 -12.76 1.24
C SER A 131 -0.02 -13.22 1.94
N ASP A 132 0.35 -14.47 1.74
CA ASP A 132 1.63 -15.03 2.21
C ASP A 132 2.72 -15.02 1.15
N ARG A 133 2.36 -14.64 -0.07
CA ARG A 133 3.23 -14.61 -1.23
C ARG A 133 3.05 -13.30 -1.98
N HIS A 134 4.15 -12.84 -2.56
CA HIS A 134 4.11 -11.70 -3.47
C HIS A 134 3.34 -12.07 -4.75
N HIS A 135 2.69 -11.07 -5.35
CA HIS A 135 2.03 -11.17 -6.65
C HIS A 135 0.84 -12.15 -6.73
N CYS A 136 0.16 -12.40 -5.61
CA CYS A 136 -1.08 -13.20 -5.60
C CYS A 136 -2.30 -12.46 -6.19
N GLY A 137 -2.23 -11.13 -6.30
CA GLY A 137 -3.26 -10.29 -6.91
C GLY A 137 -4.14 -9.51 -5.92
N ALA A 138 -3.71 -9.28 -4.67
CA ALA A 138 -4.41 -8.45 -3.69
C ALA A 138 -4.78 -7.06 -4.24
N SER A 139 -3.78 -6.32 -4.73
CA SER A 139 -4.00 -5.03 -5.39
C SER A 139 -4.86 -5.12 -6.65
N THR A 140 -4.83 -6.25 -7.37
CA THR A 140 -5.74 -6.50 -8.49
C THR A 140 -7.19 -6.57 -8.01
N TYR A 141 -7.49 -7.36 -6.97
CA TYR A 141 -8.84 -7.39 -6.39
C TYR A 141 -9.28 -6.00 -5.94
N ILE A 142 -8.40 -5.26 -5.25
CA ILE A 142 -8.72 -3.91 -4.77
C ILE A 142 -9.05 -2.97 -5.94
N ARG A 143 -8.26 -2.97 -7.03
CA ARG A 143 -8.56 -2.17 -8.23
C ARG A 143 -9.94 -2.50 -8.81
N TRP A 144 -10.20 -3.78 -9.03
CA TRP A 144 -11.47 -4.27 -9.58
C TRP A 144 -12.67 -3.89 -8.71
N LEU A 145 -12.60 -4.18 -7.41
CA LEU A 145 -13.70 -3.93 -6.46
C LEU A 145 -13.94 -2.44 -6.25
N SER A 146 -12.88 -1.63 -6.24
CA SER A 146 -12.99 -0.16 -6.16
C SER A 146 -13.68 0.40 -7.41
N ASN A 147 -13.26 -0.04 -8.60
CA ASN A 147 -13.87 0.39 -9.86
C ASN A 147 -15.33 -0.04 -9.99
N PHE A 148 -15.67 -1.27 -9.55
CA PHE A 148 -17.06 -1.70 -9.49
C PHE A 148 -17.90 -0.86 -8.52
N ALA A 149 -17.37 -0.52 -7.34
CA ALA A 149 -18.06 0.36 -6.39
C ALA A 149 -18.29 1.76 -6.97
N VAL A 150 -17.29 2.32 -7.68
CA VAL A 150 -17.43 3.61 -8.36
C VAL A 150 -18.49 3.58 -9.46
N ARG A 151 -18.54 2.50 -10.25
CA ARG A 151 -19.58 2.32 -11.29
C ARG A 151 -20.99 2.27 -10.73
N LEU A 152 -21.14 1.81 -9.49
CA LEU A 152 -22.42 1.82 -8.75
C LEU A 152 -22.70 3.16 -8.04
N GLY A 153 -21.81 4.16 -8.15
CA GLY A 153 -21.99 5.50 -7.61
C GLY A 153 -21.47 5.70 -6.18
N TYR A 154 -20.73 4.73 -5.63
CA TYR A 154 -20.04 4.87 -4.34
C TYR A 154 -18.64 5.47 -4.54
N HIS A 155 -18.07 6.04 -3.49
CA HIS A 155 -16.70 6.58 -3.52
C HIS A 155 -15.83 5.92 -2.44
N PRO A 156 -15.41 4.65 -2.62
CA PRO A 156 -14.66 3.93 -1.59
C PRO A 156 -13.32 4.63 -1.30
N LEU A 157 -12.88 4.49 -0.06
CA LEU A 157 -11.51 4.84 0.34
C LEU A 157 -10.57 3.66 0.05
N LEU A 158 -9.34 3.97 -0.30
CA LEU A 158 -8.30 2.98 -0.56
C LEU A 158 -7.04 3.34 0.24
N LEU A 159 -6.63 2.47 1.13
CA LEU A 159 -5.41 2.58 1.92
C LEU A 159 -4.38 1.57 1.41
N ASP A 160 -3.29 2.08 0.83
CA ASP A 160 -2.15 1.26 0.43
C ASP A 160 -1.13 1.28 1.58
N GLY A 161 -1.07 0.18 2.35
CA GLY A 161 -0.12 0.01 3.44
C GLY A 161 1.06 -0.88 3.08
N VAL A 162 1.34 -1.07 1.80
CA VAL A 162 2.50 -1.83 1.30
C VAL A 162 3.68 -0.87 1.11
N LEU A 163 4.81 -1.14 1.77
CA LEU A 163 5.95 -0.19 1.78
C LEU A 163 7.03 -0.50 0.75
N ASP A 164 7.26 -1.78 0.46
CA ASP A 164 8.33 -2.23 -0.43
C ASP A 164 7.94 -2.09 -1.90
N THR A 165 6.75 -2.61 -2.24
CA THR A 165 6.23 -2.71 -3.61
C THR A 165 4.77 -2.23 -3.73
N PRO A 166 4.44 -1.02 -3.24
CA PRO A 166 3.07 -0.49 -3.26
C PRO A 166 2.46 -0.51 -4.64
N ALA A 167 1.19 -0.92 -4.74
CA ALA A 167 0.50 -0.96 -6.02
C ALA A 167 -0.04 0.40 -6.47
N PHE A 168 -0.27 1.30 -5.50
CA PHE A 168 -0.92 2.59 -5.67
C PHE A 168 -0.02 3.74 -5.18
N ALA A 169 0.66 3.56 -4.04
CA ALA A 169 1.56 4.55 -3.44
C ALA A 169 2.99 4.51 -4.02
N TYR A 170 3.92 5.19 -3.35
CA TYR A 170 5.34 5.20 -3.67
C TYR A 170 6.16 4.40 -2.64
N PRO A 171 7.30 3.79 -3.04
CA PRO A 171 8.13 3.02 -2.13
C PRO A 171 8.46 3.78 -0.84
N GLY A 172 8.33 3.12 0.32
CA GLY A 172 8.58 3.69 1.64
C GLY A 172 7.44 4.55 2.22
N SER A 173 6.34 4.73 1.48
CA SER A 173 5.18 5.53 1.89
C SER A 173 3.91 4.70 2.02
N MET A 174 3.00 5.12 2.91
CA MET A 174 1.59 4.71 2.86
C MET A 174 0.76 5.83 2.26
N ALA A 175 -0.34 5.48 1.62
CA ALA A 175 -1.22 6.46 1.02
C ALA A 175 -2.71 6.12 1.19
N LEU A 176 -3.51 7.14 1.50
CA LEU A 176 -4.96 7.08 1.53
C LEU A 176 -5.54 7.83 0.34
N PHE A 177 -6.22 7.10 -0.54
CA PHE A 177 -6.90 7.60 -1.74
C PHE A 177 -8.41 7.63 -1.54
N HIS A 178 -9.06 8.53 -2.27
CA HIS A 178 -10.52 8.63 -2.37
C HIS A 178 -10.93 8.40 -3.82
N ALA A 179 -11.46 7.21 -4.12
CA ALA A 179 -11.79 6.82 -5.48
C ALA A 179 -13.16 7.38 -5.91
N GLN A 180 -13.17 8.47 -6.67
CA GLN A 180 -14.39 9.08 -7.21
C GLN A 180 -14.71 8.64 -8.63
N HIS A 181 -13.67 8.26 -9.37
CA HIS A 181 -13.72 7.84 -10.75
C HIS A 181 -13.00 6.50 -10.87
N CYS A 182 -13.36 5.72 -11.90
CA CYS A 182 -12.63 4.49 -12.18
C CYS A 182 -11.16 4.84 -12.40
N MET A 183 -10.27 4.02 -11.85
CA MET A 183 -8.84 4.17 -12.04
C MET A 183 -8.53 4.09 -13.53
N ASP A 184 -7.77 5.07 -14.01
CA ASP A 184 -7.37 5.13 -15.40
C ASP A 184 -6.41 3.98 -15.73
N ILE A 185 -6.54 3.43 -16.94
CA ILE A 185 -5.73 2.27 -17.35
C ILE A 185 -4.30 2.69 -17.68
N GLU A 186 -4.11 3.87 -18.29
CA GLU A 186 -2.83 4.38 -18.77
C GLU A 186 -2.06 5.07 -17.63
N GLU A 187 -2.76 5.90 -16.85
CA GLU A 187 -2.21 6.72 -15.76
C GLU A 187 -2.17 6.02 -14.39
N GLU A 188 -2.99 4.97 -14.23
CA GLU A 188 -3.21 4.31 -12.95
C GLU A 188 -3.60 5.31 -11.85
N MET A 189 -2.80 5.42 -10.78
CA MET A 189 -3.02 6.35 -9.66
C MET A 189 -2.09 7.56 -9.68
N ASN A 190 -1.27 7.73 -10.72
CA ASN A 190 -0.16 8.70 -10.69
C ASN A 190 -0.63 10.16 -10.54
N LEU A 191 -1.84 10.47 -11.02
CA LEU A 191 -2.44 11.80 -10.95
C LEU A 191 -3.59 11.90 -9.94
N THR A 192 -3.84 10.83 -9.18
CA THR A 192 -4.94 10.81 -8.21
C THR A 192 -4.49 11.44 -6.90
N PRO A 193 -5.19 12.47 -6.39
CA PRO A 193 -4.87 13.06 -5.09
C PRO A 193 -4.96 12.03 -3.95
N ALA A 194 -3.98 12.06 -3.06
CA ALA A 194 -3.93 11.21 -1.87
C ALA A 194 -3.24 11.90 -0.70
N LEU A 195 -3.53 11.40 0.50
CA LEU A 195 -2.78 11.72 1.70
C LEU A 195 -1.64 10.70 1.84
N TYR A 196 -0.41 11.18 1.80
CA TYR A 196 0.79 10.35 1.93
C TYR A 196 1.41 10.51 3.31
N VAL A 197 2.02 9.45 3.83
CA VAL A 197 2.93 9.50 4.98
C VAL A 197 4.20 8.74 4.64
N GLN A 198 5.35 9.26 5.07
CA GLN A 198 6.64 8.60 4.88
C GLN A 198 6.95 7.74 6.11
N VAL A 199 6.99 6.42 5.94
CA VAL A 199 7.18 5.49 7.06
C VAL A 199 8.65 5.28 7.38
N GLY A 200 9.51 5.27 6.36
CA GLY A 200 10.96 5.22 6.50
C GLY A 200 11.56 3.89 6.98
N GLN A 201 10.76 2.94 7.47
CA GLN A 201 11.23 1.60 7.90
C GLN A 201 10.25 0.51 7.47
N SER A 202 10.74 -0.72 7.32
CA SER A 202 9.88 -1.85 7.01
C SER A 202 8.97 -2.18 8.19
N ARG A 203 7.77 -2.71 7.90
CA ARG A 203 6.81 -3.16 8.91
C ARG A 203 7.40 -4.21 9.86
N VAL A 204 8.26 -5.09 9.36
CA VAL A 204 8.91 -6.13 10.18
C VAL A 204 9.98 -5.52 11.09
N ALA A 205 10.72 -4.52 10.62
CA ALA A 205 11.76 -3.86 11.40
C ALA A 205 11.18 -3.00 12.54
N ASN A 206 10.06 -2.32 12.29
CA ASN A 206 9.40 -1.48 13.28
C ASN A 206 7.87 -1.51 13.13
N PRO A 207 7.22 -2.56 13.67
CA PRO A 207 5.77 -2.72 13.56
C PRO A 207 5.00 -1.64 14.30
N ARG A 208 5.56 -1.07 15.38
CA ARG A 208 4.93 0.01 16.13
C ARG A 208 4.88 1.30 15.32
N LEU A 209 5.95 1.64 14.59
CA LEU A 209 5.96 2.79 13.69
C LEU A 209 4.96 2.61 12.54
N TYR A 210 4.87 1.39 12.00
CA TYR A 210 3.83 1.06 11.01
C TYR A 210 2.42 1.33 11.57
N GLN A 211 2.12 0.82 12.77
CA GLN A 211 0.84 1.05 13.44
C GLN A 211 0.57 2.53 13.70
N HIS A 212 1.58 3.28 14.14
CA HIS A 212 1.48 4.71 14.36
C HIS A 212 0.98 5.43 13.11
N TRP A 213 1.56 5.17 11.95
CA TRP A 213 1.17 5.82 10.70
C TRP A 213 -0.21 5.38 10.19
N VAL A 214 -0.59 4.11 10.38
CA VAL A 214 -1.96 3.66 10.11
C VAL A 214 -2.96 4.45 10.96
N GLN A 215 -2.67 4.62 12.25
CA GLN A 215 -3.49 5.39 13.19
C GLN A 215 -3.51 6.90 12.90
N GLN A 216 -2.48 7.47 12.25
CA GLN A 216 -2.52 8.86 11.78
C GLN A 216 -3.37 9.03 10.52
N LEU A 217 -3.32 8.09 9.57
CA LEU A 217 -4.05 8.20 8.31
C LEU A 217 -5.56 7.91 8.43
N LEU A 218 -5.94 6.91 9.22
CA LEU A 218 -7.33 6.45 9.31
C LEU A 218 -8.33 7.55 9.73
N PRO A 219 -8.05 8.41 10.74
CA PRO A 219 -8.97 9.48 11.13
C PRO A 219 -9.36 10.41 9.99
N HIS A 220 -8.43 10.72 9.07
CA HIS A 220 -8.74 11.54 7.89
C HIS A 220 -9.73 10.85 6.94
N GLY A 221 -9.62 9.52 6.80
CA GLY A 221 -10.59 8.73 6.06
C GLY A 221 -11.95 8.71 6.74
N MET A 222 -11.98 8.53 8.06
CA MET A 222 -13.23 8.52 8.84
C MET A 222 -13.93 9.89 8.80
N GLU A 223 -13.20 10.99 8.87
CA GLU A 223 -13.73 12.34 8.69
C GLU A 223 -14.39 12.49 7.31
N LYS A 224 -13.77 11.93 6.26
CA LYS A 224 -14.33 11.92 4.90
C LYS A 224 -15.61 11.08 4.83
N MET A 225 -15.63 9.91 5.45
CA MET A 225 -16.82 9.06 5.53
C MET A 225 -17.96 9.77 6.27
N ALA A 226 -17.69 10.43 7.40
CA ALA A 226 -18.68 11.18 8.17
C ALA A 226 -19.35 12.31 7.36
N ARG A 227 -18.63 12.90 6.41
CA ARG A 227 -19.12 14.02 5.57
C ARG A 227 -19.79 13.61 4.27
N SER A 228 -19.63 12.37 3.83
CA SER A 228 -20.06 11.92 2.51
C SER A 228 -20.67 10.54 2.59
N GLU A 229 -21.99 10.45 2.36
CA GLU A 229 -22.71 9.18 2.32
C GLU A 229 -22.11 8.21 1.29
N ARG A 230 -21.70 8.72 0.12
CA ARG A 230 -21.04 7.90 -0.92
C ARG A 230 -19.73 7.29 -0.45
N CYS A 231 -19.00 7.98 0.41
CA CYS A 231 -17.75 7.47 1.01
C CYS A 231 -18.05 6.51 2.16
N ARG A 232 -18.95 6.91 3.08
CA ARG A 232 -19.41 6.08 4.20
C ARG A 232 -19.88 4.72 3.71
N VAL A 233 -20.84 4.70 2.78
CA VAL A 233 -21.40 3.46 2.23
C VAL A 233 -20.40 2.78 1.29
N GLY A 234 -19.55 3.53 0.59
CA GLY A 234 -18.49 2.97 -0.26
C GLY A 234 -17.53 2.06 0.51
N GLY A 235 -17.23 2.43 1.76
CA GLY A 235 -16.36 1.68 2.66
C GLY A 235 -14.87 1.93 2.43
N LEU A 236 -14.04 1.01 2.93
CA LEU A 236 -12.58 1.08 2.87
C LEU A 236 -12.02 -0.20 2.24
N PHE A 237 -11.04 -0.06 1.35
CA PHE A 237 -10.17 -1.14 0.91
C PHE A 237 -8.76 -0.91 1.42
N PHE A 238 -8.19 -1.87 2.15
CA PHE A 238 -6.85 -1.80 2.70
C PHE A 238 -5.98 -2.89 2.05
N ASP A 239 -4.96 -2.49 1.28
CA ASP A 239 -3.87 -3.38 0.87
C ASP A 239 -2.83 -3.52 1.99
N TYR A 240 -2.88 -4.62 2.75
CA TYR A 240 -1.87 -4.91 3.78
C TYR A 240 -0.61 -5.53 3.18
N GLY A 241 -0.68 -6.09 1.97
CA GLY A 241 0.44 -6.77 1.32
C GLY A 241 0.76 -8.14 1.92
N VAL A 242 2.05 -8.43 2.04
CA VAL A 242 2.55 -9.80 2.25
C VAL A 242 2.99 -10.05 3.70
N LEU A 243 2.60 -11.22 4.21
CA LEU A 243 3.12 -11.81 5.44
C LEU A 243 3.98 -13.02 5.08
N GLU A 244 5.30 -12.85 5.08
CA GLU A 244 6.23 -13.92 4.71
C GLU A 244 6.16 -15.09 5.71
N PRO A 245 5.88 -16.32 5.25
CA PRO A 245 5.77 -17.49 6.13
C PRO A 245 6.98 -17.70 7.01
N HIS A 246 8.18 -17.51 6.46
CA HIS A 246 9.42 -17.69 7.21
C HIS A 246 9.54 -16.72 8.39
N VAL A 247 9.12 -15.47 8.24
CA VAL A 247 9.17 -14.46 9.31
C VAL A 247 8.15 -14.79 10.40
N VAL A 248 6.97 -15.30 10.02
CA VAL A 248 5.96 -15.77 10.96
C VAL A 248 6.48 -16.97 11.76
N GLU A 249 7.01 -17.98 11.07
CA GLU A 249 7.56 -19.19 11.69
C GLU A 249 8.74 -18.88 12.62
N GLN A 250 9.65 -17.99 12.21
CA GLN A 250 10.75 -17.54 13.06
C GLN A 250 10.25 -16.87 14.35
N ALA A 251 9.26 -15.99 14.26
CA ALA A 251 8.70 -15.32 15.42
C ALA A 251 7.99 -16.31 16.37
N GLU A 252 7.29 -17.30 15.82
CA GLU A 252 6.67 -18.39 16.60
C GLU A 252 7.72 -19.25 17.32
N MET A 253 8.81 -19.61 16.62
CA MET A 253 9.93 -20.37 17.21
C MET A 253 10.62 -19.58 18.32
N ALA A 254 10.86 -18.28 18.12
CA ALA A 254 11.46 -17.41 19.12
C ALA A 254 10.56 -17.28 20.37
N ALA A 255 9.24 -17.15 20.16
CA ALA A 255 8.28 -17.13 21.25
C ALA A 255 8.30 -18.45 22.03
N ALA A 256 8.28 -19.61 21.36
CA ALA A 256 8.34 -20.92 22.02
C ALA A 256 9.62 -21.12 22.85
N ALA A 257 10.78 -20.69 22.32
CA ALA A 257 12.06 -20.74 23.03
C ALA A 257 12.04 -19.91 24.32
N ALA A 258 11.48 -18.70 24.27
CA ALA A 258 11.36 -17.83 25.44
C ALA A 258 10.44 -18.41 26.54
N HIS A 259 9.42 -19.19 26.17
CA HIS A 259 8.57 -19.89 27.14
C HIS A 259 9.32 -21.05 27.80
N SER A 260 10.19 -21.76 27.08
CA SER A 260 10.96 -22.90 27.61
C SER A 260 12.09 -22.50 28.56
N SER A 261 12.65 -21.29 28.42
CA SER A 261 13.71 -20.77 29.29
C SER A 261 13.23 -20.25 30.64
N ASN A 262 11.92 -20.06 30.82
CA ASN A 262 11.31 -19.59 32.07
C ASN A 262 10.84 -20.72 32.99
N ASP A 263 11.14 -21.98 32.66
CA ASP A 263 10.81 -23.14 33.48
C ASP A 263 11.89 -23.32 34.58
N PRO A 264 11.59 -23.13 35.89
CA PRO A 264 12.59 -23.05 36.96
C PRO A 264 13.27 -24.39 37.31
N THR A 265 13.06 -25.44 36.52
CA THR A 265 13.53 -26.81 36.81
C THR A 265 14.73 -27.27 35.98
N VAL A 266 15.21 -26.47 35.02
CA VAL A 266 16.35 -26.82 34.17
C VAL A 266 17.58 -25.98 34.53
N SER A 267 18.56 -26.63 35.15
CA SER A 267 19.88 -26.05 35.46
C SER A 267 20.57 -25.55 34.18
N ALA A 268 20.90 -24.27 34.15
CA ALA A 268 21.54 -23.59 33.03
C ALA A 268 22.95 -24.11 32.72
N SER A 269 23.20 -24.48 31.46
CA SER A 269 24.54 -24.48 30.85
C SER A 269 24.73 -23.17 30.07
N PRO A 270 25.90 -22.53 30.10
CA PRO A 270 26.09 -21.23 29.46
C PRO A 270 26.23 -21.38 27.94
N ALA A 271 25.24 -20.90 27.19
CA ALA A 271 25.37 -20.68 25.74
C ALA A 271 26.21 -19.41 25.49
N PRO A 272 27.00 -19.36 24.41
CA PRO A 272 27.89 -18.23 24.14
C PRO A 272 27.09 -16.98 23.78
N SER A 273 27.53 -15.85 24.34
CA SER A 273 27.01 -14.52 24.14
C SER A 273 26.93 -14.14 22.65
N ALA A 274 25.72 -14.10 22.09
CA ALA A 274 25.45 -13.36 20.87
C ALA A 274 25.32 -11.86 21.23
N LEU A 275 26.37 -11.09 20.94
CA LEU A 275 26.28 -9.63 20.88
C LEU A 275 25.30 -9.24 19.77
N GLY A 276 24.21 -8.55 20.12
CA GLY A 276 23.37 -7.85 19.13
C GLY A 276 21.91 -7.71 19.52
N SER A 277 21.59 -6.64 20.28
CA SER A 277 20.26 -6.07 20.56
C SER A 277 19.10 -7.01 20.92
N ASP A 278 18.61 -6.84 22.14
CA ASP A 278 17.40 -7.42 22.74
C ASP A 278 16.10 -6.97 22.03
N LYS A 279 15.98 -7.23 20.73
CA LYS A 279 14.75 -6.99 19.96
C LYS A 279 13.90 -8.24 20.03
N THR A 280 12.97 -8.28 20.98
CA THR A 280 11.85 -9.23 20.96
C THR A 280 11.15 -9.14 19.60
N GLN A 281 11.35 -10.15 18.75
CA GLN A 281 10.79 -10.18 17.40
C GLN A 281 9.27 -10.28 17.52
N THR A 282 8.57 -9.18 17.22
CA THR A 282 7.11 -9.14 17.26
C THR A 282 6.57 -10.04 16.15
N ASN A 283 5.59 -10.89 16.46
CA ASN A 283 4.99 -11.75 15.43
C ASN A 283 4.27 -10.87 14.38
N PRO A 284 4.55 -11.02 13.08
CA PRO A 284 3.89 -10.23 12.03
C PRO A 284 2.35 -10.36 12.03
N LEU A 285 1.81 -11.48 12.50
CA LEU A 285 0.38 -11.68 12.68
C LEU A 285 -0.20 -10.80 13.80
N ASP A 286 0.58 -10.47 14.83
CA ASP A 286 0.15 -9.52 15.86
C ASP A 286 -0.04 -8.13 15.27
N THR A 287 0.90 -7.71 14.42
CA THR A 287 0.79 -6.43 13.70
C THR A 287 -0.41 -6.43 12.76
N LEU A 288 -0.72 -7.54 12.09
CA LEU A 288 -1.93 -7.66 11.27
C LEU A 288 -3.20 -7.52 12.12
N LEU A 289 -3.29 -8.22 13.24
CA LEU A 289 -4.45 -8.16 14.15
C LEU A 289 -4.60 -6.78 14.76
N ASP A 290 -3.50 -6.12 15.16
CA ASP A 290 -3.53 -4.74 15.65
C ASP A 290 -4.03 -3.79 14.56
N THR A 291 -3.66 -4.02 13.30
CA THR A 291 -4.16 -3.25 12.14
C THR A 291 -5.65 -3.48 11.94
N ILE A 292 -6.12 -4.73 12.01
CA ILE A 292 -7.54 -5.09 11.87
C ILE A 292 -8.37 -4.36 12.93
N VAL A 293 -7.90 -4.37 14.17
CA VAL A 293 -8.55 -3.69 15.29
C VAL A 293 -8.54 -2.17 15.09
N ALA A 294 -7.38 -1.59 14.79
CA ALA A 294 -7.21 -0.14 14.66
C ALA A 294 -7.97 0.47 13.48
N ALA A 295 -8.03 -0.23 12.34
CA ALA A 295 -8.78 0.18 11.14
C ALA A 295 -10.25 -0.26 11.16
N ASP A 296 -10.67 -0.93 12.22
CA ASP A 296 -11.99 -1.50 12.40
C ASP A 296 -12.46 -2.32 11.19
N ILE A 297 -11.60 -3.23 10.75
CA ILE A 297 -11.82 -4.10 9.59
C ILE A 297 -12.86 -5.15 9.93
N ASP A 298 -13.89 -5.27 9.08
CA ASP A 298 -14.97 -6.25 9.21
C ASP A 298 -14.87 -7.40 8.19
N HIS A 299 -14.07 -7.24 7.13
CA HIS A 299 -13.80 -8.28 6.12
C HIS A 299 -12.29 -8.44 5.91
N VAL A 300 -11.75 -9.63 6.20
CA VAL A 300 -10.35 -9.98 5.91
C VAL A 300 -10.33 -10.98 4.74
N CYS A 301 -9.72 -10.57 3.64
CA CYS A 301 -9.57 -11.33 2.42
C CYS A 301 -8.14 -11.89 2.31
N VAL A 302 -8.01 -13.20 2.51
CA VAL A 302 -6.75 -13.91 2.29
C VAL A 302 -6.66 -14.36 0.84
N VAL A 303 -5.65 -13.89 0.11
CA VAL A 303 -5.52 -14.17 -1.31
C VAL A 303 -4.68 -15.43 -1.53
N GLY A 304 -5.37 -16.54 -1.83
CA GLY A 304 -4.77 -17.76 -2.33
C GLY A 304 -3.92 -18.56 -1.35
N SER A 305 -4.11 -18.35 -0.04
CA SER A 305 -3.38 -19.10 0.98
C SER A 305 -4.30 -19.60 2.08
N SER A 306 -4.59 -20.90 2.04
CA SER A 306 -5.28 -21.57 3.14
C SER A 306 -4.43 -21.59 4.41
N TRP A 307 -3.10 -21.69 4.28
CA TRP A 307 -2.17 -21.67 5.42
C TRP A 307 -2.30 -20.35 6.20
N LEU A 308 -2.21 -19.21 5.50
CA LEU A 308 -2.29 -17.91 6.15
C LEU A 308 -3.66 -17.69 6.79
N ARG A 309 -4.72 -18.15 6.10
CA ARG A 309 -6.08 -18.11 6.62
C ARG A 309 -6.18 -18.82 7.98
N TRP A 310 -5.60 -20.02 8.10
CA TRP A 310 -5.54 -20.75 9.36
C TRP A 310 -4.68 -20.05 10.41
N LYS A 311 -3.52 -19.52 10.02
CA LYS A 311 -2.62 -18.79 10.93
C LYS A 311 -3.22 -17.53 11.53
N VAL A 312 -4.02 -16.79 10.75
CA VAL A 312 -4.76 -15.62 11.27
C VAL A 312 -5.76 -16.06 12.34
N VAL A 313 -6.51 -17.15 12.11
CA VAL A 313 -7.45 -17.67 13.10
C VAL A 313 -6.75 -18.18 14.35
N GLN A 314 -5.68 -18.97 14.19
CA GLN A 314 -4.89 -19.47 15.32
C GLN A 314 -4.39 -18.30 16.17
N ARG A 315 -3.79 -17.29 15.55
CA ARG A 315 -3.21 -16.17 16.29
C ARG A 315 -4.28 -15.30 16.96
N ALA A 316 -5.40 -15.07 16.30
CA ALA A 316 -6.52 -14.35 16.89
C ALA A 316 -7.10 -15.10 18.10
N TRP A 317 -7.25 -16.43 17.99
CA TRP A 317 -7.68 -17.29 19.09
C TRP A 317 -6.73 -17.19 20.29
N GLU A 318 -5.43 -17.32 20.07
CA GLU A 318 -4.40 -17.17 21.10
C GLU A 318 -4.43 -15.81 21.80
N ARG A 319 -4.74 -14.72 21.07
CA ARG A 319 -4.76 -13.36 21.64
C ARG A 319 -6.06 -12.99 22.33
N PHE A 320 -7.21 -13.44 21.80
CA PHE A 320 -8.51 -12.85 22.12
C PHE A 320 -9.55 -13.80 22.71
N GLY A 321 -9.28 -15.11 22.83
CA GLY A 321 -10.34 -16.00 23.33
C GLY A 321 -10.04 -17.48 23.56
N GLY A 322 -8.78 -17.94 23.51
CA GLY A 322 -8.45 -19.35 23.72
C GLY A 322 -8.01 -19.68 25.15
N GLU A 323 -8.78 -20.49 25.89
CA GLU A 323 -8.29 -21.11 27.14
C GLU A 323 -7.18 -22.14 26.88
N ARG A 324 -7.04 -22.63 25.63
CA ARG A 324 -6.02 -23.59 25.19
C ARG A 324 -5.44 -23.19 23.83
N PRO A 325 -4.14 -23.46 23.58
CA PRO A 325 -3.54 -23.29 22.27
C PRO A 325 -4.25 -24.16 21.23
N MET A 326 -4.50 -23.58 20.05
CA MET A 326 -5.14 -24.29 18.95
C MET A 326 -4.08 -25.01 18.12
N ASP A 327 -4.12 -26.34 18.08
CA ASP A 327 -3.33 -27.13 17.13
C ASP A 327 -4.02 -27.11 15.75
N ILE A 328 -3.45 -26.33 14.82
CA ILE A 328 -3.96 -26.23 13.44
C ILE A 328 -4.01 -27.60 12.77
N VAL A 329 -3.01 -28.47 12.96
CA VAL A 329 -2.94 -29.74 12.24
C VAL A 329 -4.06 -30.65 12.71
N GLN A 330 -4.28 -30.73 14.02
CA GLN A 330 -5.39 -31.50 14.59
C GLN A 330 -6.76 -30.90 14.18
N ALA A 331 -6.86 -29.57 14.16
CA ALA A 331 -8.06 -28.84 13.73
C ALA A 331 -8.36 -29.04 12.23
N MET A 332 -7.34 -29.08 11.37
CA MET A 332 -7.51 -29.34 9.94
C MET A 332 -7.87 -30.80 9.63
N LEU A 333 -7.47 -31.73 10.48
CA LEU A 333 -7.74 -33.16 10.33
C LEU A 333 -9.10 -33.58 10.89
N ASP A 334 -9.72 -32.78 11.77
CA ASP A 334 -11.08 -33.07 12.25
C ASP A 334 -12.11 -32.58 11.22
N PRO A 335 -12.88 -33.48 10.57
CA PRO A 335 -13.91 -33.09 9.61
C PRO A 335 -15.06 -32.26 10.22
N ARG A 336 -15.16 -32.19 11.55
CA ARG A 336 -16.12 -31.33 12.25
C ARG A 336 -15.65 -29.89 12.38
N TRP A 337 -14.37 -29.64 12.14
CA TRP A 337 -13.77 -28.34 12.31
C TRP A 337 -13.56 -27.68 10.95
N SER A 338 -14.16 -26.50 10.78
CA SER A 338 -13.96 -25.66 9.61
C SER A 338 -13.42 -24.31 10.07
N VAL A 339 -12.68 -23.62 9.20
CA VAL A 339 -12.21 -22.27 9.50
C VAL A 339 -13.45 -21.42 9.85
N PRO A 340 -13.51 -20.83 11.06
CA PRO A 340 -14.64 -20.00 11.44
C PRO A 340 -14.80 -18.86 10.44
N GLN A 341 -16.04 -18.61 10.02
CA GLN A 341 -16.32 -17.51 9.09
C GLN A 341 -16.16 -16.15 9.75
N GLU A 342 -16.23 -16.09 11.08
CA GLU A 342 -16.15 -14.89 11.90
C GLU A 342 -15.20 -15.12 13.07
N VAL A 343 -14.33 -14.15 13.34
CA VAL A 343 -13.26 -14.23 14.34
C VAL A 343 -13.38 -13.03 15.26
N GLY A 344 -13.42 -13.27 16.58
CA GLY A 344 -13.48 -12.21 17.58
C GLY A 344 -12.10 -11.60 17.89
N CYS A 345 -12.05 -10.29 18.03
CA CYS A 345 -10.84 -9.52 18.38
C CYS A 345 -10.84 -9.01 19.84
N GLY A 346 -11.74 -9.52 20.68
CA GLY A 346 -12.02 -8.92 21.99
C GLY A 346 -12.78 -7.60 21.86
N GLY A 347 -13.28 -7.07 22.98
CA GLY A 347 -14.01 -5.78 23.00
C GLY A 347 -15.32 -5.74 22.19
N GLY A 348 -15.86 -6.90 21.80
CA GLY A 348 -17.08 -7.01 20.97
C GLY A 348 -16.83 -6.89 19.45
N GLN A 349 -15.60 -6.61 19.02
CA GLN A 349 -15.24 -6.51 17.62
C GLN A 349 -15.04 -7.89 17.00
N HIS A 350 -15.47 -8.04 15.75
CA HIS A 350 -15.35 -9.26 14.98
C HIS A 350 -15.03 -8.95 13.51
N PHE A 351 -14.33 -9.85 12.84
CA PHE A 351 -14.12 -9.78 11.39
C PHE A 351 -14.49 -11.10 10.72
N ARG A 352 -14.98 -11.00 9.48
CA ARG A 352 -15.27 -12.15 8.63
C ARG A 352 -14.07 -12.51 7.77
N LEU A 353 -13.81 -13.81 7.61
CA LEU A 353 -12.61 -14.30 6.93
C LEU A 353 -12.93 -14.99 5.59
N PHE A 354 -12.43 -14.42 4.51
CA PHE A 354 -12.62 -14.88 3.13
C PHE A 354 -11.34 -15.45 2.56
N LEU A 355 -11.46 -16.52 1.77
CA LEU A 355 -10.39 -17.04 0.91
C LEU A 355 -10.76 -16.74 -0.54
N VAL A 356 -9.94 -15.96 -1.22
CA VAL A 356 -10.13 -15.66 -2.66
C VAL A 356 -9.00 -16.26 -3.48
N ASP A 357 -9.27 -16.63 -4.73
CA ASP A 357 -8.29 -17.25 -5.60
C ASP A 357 -7.13 -16.32 -5.93
N THR A 358 -5.95 -16.89 -6.21
CA THR A 358 -4.87 -16.10 -6.80
C THR A 358 -5.23 -15.71 -8.24
N VAL A 359 -4.86 -14.50 -8.65
CA VAL A 359 -5.04 -14.04 -10.03
C VAL A 359 -3.99 -14.68 -10.96
N GLY A 360 -2.90 -15.24 -10.41
CA GLY A 360 -1.85 -15.90 -11.18
C GLY A 360 -1.08 -14.94 -12.11
N LEU A 361 -0.97 -13.66 -11.75
CA LEU A 361 -0.20 -12.67 -12.49
C LEU A 361 1.27 -12.76 -12.06
N VAL A 362 2.14 -13.16 -12.99
CA VAL A 362 3.59 -13.20 -12.72
C VAL A 362 4.17 -11.79 -12.82
N ARG A 363 4.87 -11.32 -11.79
CA ARG A 363 5.75 -10.14 -11.94
C ARG A 363 7.02 -10.59 -12.67
N SER A 364 7.23 -10.06 -13.86
CA SER A 364 8.44 -10.34 -14.64
C SER A 364 9.55 -9.30 -14.46
N VAL A 365 9.29 -8.22 -13.70
CA VAL A 365 10.18 -7.06 -13.57
C VAL A 365 10.87 -7.05 -12.20
N PRO A 366 12.22 -6.95 -12.15
CA PRO A 366 12.95 -6.76 -10.90
C PRO A 366 12.42 -5.58 -10.07
N VAL A 367 12.37 -5.74 -8.75
CA VAL A 367 11.86 -4.71 -7.81
C VAL A 367 12.56 -3.37 -8.01
N THR A 368 13.87 -3.36 -8.20
CA THR A 368 14.67 -2.14 -8.40
C THR A 368 14.24 -1.36 -9.66
N LEU A 369 13.99 -2.06 -10.77
CA LEU A 369 13.52 -1.44 -12.01
C LEU A 369 12.10 -0.92 -11.87
N TRP A 370 11.24 -1.66 -11.15
CA TRP A 370 9.89 -1.20 -10.85
C TRP A 370 9.89 0.06 -9.97
N LYS A 371 10.71 0.11 -8.90
CA LYS A 371 10.87 1.29 -8.05
C LYS A 371 11.32 2.50 -8.88
N ARG A 372 12.37 2.32 -9.70
CA ARG A 372 12.84 3.35 -10.64
C ARG A 372 11.72 3.87 -11.52
N GLN A 373 10.94 2.97 -12.12
CA GLN A 373 9.82 3.35 -12.99
C GLN A 373 8.76 4.18 -12.24
N ARG A 374 8.39 3.80 -11.00
CA ARG A 374 7.42 4.56 -10.20
C ARG A 374 7.89 5.99 -9.92
N TRP A 375 9.17 6.16 -9.59
CA TRP A 375 9.74 7.48 -9.35
C TRP A 375 9.85 8.32 -10.62
N LEU A 376 10.20 7.69 -11.75
CA LEU A 376 10.17 8.38 -13.05
C LEU A 376 8.74 8.84 -13.40
N GLN A 377 7.73 8.01 -13.13
CA GLN A 377 6.33 8.38 -13.33
C GLN A 377 5.90 9.57 -12.45
N TYR A 378 6.37 9.63 -11.21
CA TYR A 378 6.09 10.76 -10.32
C TYR A 378 6.69 12.09 -10.83
N PHE A 379 7.97 12.08 -11.23
CA PHE A 379 8.67 13.31 -11.62
C PHE A 379 8.37 13.75 -13.05
N PHE A 380 8.19 12.80 -13.98
CA PHE A 380 8.08 13.08 -15.42
C PHE A 380 6.73 12.71 -16.01
N GLY A 381 5.81 12.16 -15.21
CA GLY A 381 4.50 11.71 -15.66
C GLY A 381 4.56 10.41 -16.44
N THR A 382 3.50 10.15 -17.19
CA THR A 382 3.39 8.98 -18.07
C THR A 382 3.57 9.41 -19.53
N PRO A 383 3.66 8.47 -20.48
CA PRO A 383 3.71 8.81 -21.90
C PRO A 383 2.49 9.60 -22.40
N THR A 384 1.34 9.41 -21.74
CA THR A 384 0.04 9.98 -22.10
C THR A 384 -0.21 11.30 -21.38
N SER A 385 0.30 11.44 -20.15
CA SER A 385 0.27 12.67 -19.36
C SER A 385 1.66 13.05 -18.87
N PRO A 386 2.49 13.69 -19.71
CA PRO A 386 3.83 14.11 -19.31
C PRO A 386 3.77 15.25 -18.30
N VAL A 387 4.60 15.15 -17.26
CA VAL A 387 4.78 16.19 -16.25
C VAL A 387 6.16 16.84 -16.44
N LYS A 388 6.21 18.16 -16.31
CA LYS A 388 7.46 18.92 -16.38
C LYS A 388 7.92 19.25 -14.96
N PRO A 389 8.93 18.55 -14.42
CA PRO A 389 9.45 18.90 -13.13
C PRO A 389 10.22 20.22 -13.21
N THR A 390 10.38 20.87 -12.06
CA THR A 390 11.05 22.16 -11.92
C THR A 390 12.22 22.04 -10.97
N LEU A 391 13.31 22.76 -11.27
CA LEU A 391 14.46 22.86 -10.37
C LEU A 391 14.27 24.04 -9.43
N VAL A 392 14.43 23.78 -8.14
CA VAL A 392 14.34 24.78 -7.07
C VAL A 392 15.57 24.69 -6.21
N THR A 393 16.27 25.81 -6.05
CA THR A 393 17.38 25.95 -5.10
C THR A 393 16.87 26.61 -3.82
N LEU A 394 17.18 25.98 -2.70
CA LEU A 394 16.88 26.42 -1.33
C LEU A 394 18.19 26.69 -0.59
N GLU A 395 18.16 27.64 0.33
CA GLU A 395 19.28 27.89 1.25
C GLU A 395 19.22 26.89 2.42
N ALA A 396 20.37 26.54 3.00
CA ALA A 396 20.45 25.64 4.14
C ALA A 396 19.65 26.16 5.37
N SER A 397 19.52 27.49 5.50
CA SER A 397 18.70 28.14 6.53
C SER A 397 17.20 27.84 6.39
N GLN A 398 16.73 27.64 5.15
CA GLN A 398 15.32 27.46 4.79
C GLN A 398 14.85 26.01 4.93
N VAL A 399 15.74 25.08 5.27
CA VAL A 399 15.48 23.64 5.18
C VAL A 399 15.87 22.91 6.47
N ARG A 400 15.03 21.96 6.86
CA ARG A 400 15.35 20.91 7.83
C ARG A 400 15.21 19.54 7.19
N ILE A 401 16.11 18.64 7.56
CA ILE A 401 16.01 17.23 7.18
C ILE A 401 15.83 16.42 8.45
N ALA A 402 14.87 15.51 8.43
CA ALA A 402 14.56 14.65 9.55
C ALA A 402 14.35 13.19 9.14
N THR A 403 14.52 12.28 10.10
CA THR A 403 14.05 10.90 10.04
C THR A 403 13.08 10.65 11.19
N VAL A 404 12.13 9.73 10.98
CA VAL A 404 11.16 9.33 12.01
C VAL A 404 11.33 7.86 12.33
N GLY A 405 11.37 7.54 13.63
CA GLY A 405 11.44 6.16 14.14
C GLY A 405 12.78 5.45 13.95
N ALA A 406 13.78 6.10 13.32
CA ALA A 406 15.16 5.68 13.44
C ALA A 406 15.57 5.88 14.90
N ALA A 407 15.76 4.78 15.64
CA ALA A 407 16.51 4.84 16.90
C ALA A 407 17.80 5.58 16.57
N ALA A 408 18.07 6.67 17.31
CA ALA A 408 19.21 7.54 17.10
C ALA A 408 20.42 6.69 16.66
N ILE A 409 20.72 6.71 15.36
CA ILE A 409 21.97 6.17 14.84
C ILE A 409 23.00 6.98 15.59
N ASP A 410 23.82 6.32 16.43
CA ASP A 410 24.96 6.84 17.19
C ASP A 410 25.50 8.18 16.67
N THR A 411 24.77 9.23 16.93
CA THR A 411 25.11 10.61 16.65
C THR A 411 25.10 11.19 18.03
N MET A 412 26.31 11.48 18.53
CA MET A 412 26.50 12.16 19.79
C MET A 412 25.72 13.47 19.74
N SER A 413 24.48 13.43 20.24
CA SER A 413 23.67 14.62 20.42
C SER A 413 24.34 15.43 21.53
N THR A 414 25.00 16.51 21.13
CA THR A 414 25.78 17.42 21.98
C THR A 414 24.92 18.40 22.76
N LEU A 415 23.60 18.16 22.84
CA LEU A 415 22.67 19.01 23.57
C LEU A 415 21.75 18.16 24.45
N LEU A 416 22.28 17.74 25.60
CA LEU A 416 21.46 17.31 26.73
C LEU A 416 21.04 18.56 27.52
N PRO A 417 19.75 18.90 27.62
CA PRO A 417 19.29 19.80 28.67
C PRO A 417 19.37 19.05 30.01
N MET A 418 20.01 19.66 31.01
CA MET A 418 19.95 19.14 32.38
C MET A 418 18.51 19.24 32.90
N MET A 419 17.89 18.11 33.22
CA MET A 419 16.64 18.08 34.00
C MET A 419 16.65 16.91 34.99
N ASP A 420 15.97 17.14 36.11
CA ASP A 420 16.05 16.41 37.38
C ASP A 420 15.44 15.01 37.36
N SER A 421 15.87 14.20 38.32
CA SER A 421 15.74 12.74 38.43
C SER A 421 14.33 12.15 38.63
N GLU A 422 13.25 12.88 38.32
CA GLU A 422 11.86 12.39 38.48
C GLU A 422 11.17 11.98 37.17
N ASP A 423 11.74 12.30 35.99
CA ASP A 423 11.18 11.91 34.67
C ASP A 423 11.70 10.55 34.13
N ALA A 424 12.46 9.79 34.93
CA ALA A 424 13.06 8.52 34.53
C ALA A 424 12.03 7.40 34.21
N ASP A 425 10.78 7.54 34.65
CA ASP A 425 9.68 6.58 34.40
C ASP A 425 8.91 6.84 33.07
N ARG A 426 9.26 7.88 32.30
CA ARG A 426 8.56 8.23 31.04
C ARG A 426 9.17 7.66 29.76
N GLN A 427 10.32 6.97 29.81
CA GLN A 427 10.96 6.42 28.62
C GLN A 427 10.39 5.05 28.20
N LYS A 428 9.10 5.03 27.83
CA LYS A 428 8.72 4.21 26.67
C LYS A 428 9.30 4.97 25.47
N ALA A 429 10.39 4.47 24.89
CA ALA A 429 11.02 5.08 23.72
C ALA A 429 9.93 5.47 22.71
N ASP A 430 9.90 6.76 22.37
CA ASP A 430 8.85 7.30 21.51
C ASP A 430 8.87 6.59 20.17
N VAL A 431 7.75 5.94 19.82
CA VAL A 431 7.63 5.09 18.64
C VAL A 431 7.94 5.86 17.35
N ALA A 432 7.63 7.16 17.34
CA ALA A 432 7.85 8.07 16.23
C ALA A 432 8.86 9.16 16.60
N ALA A 433 9.94 8.81 17.32
CA ALA A 433 11.02 9.76 17.61
C ALA A 433 11.55 10.44 16.34
N VAL A 434 11.75 11.75 16.38
CA VAL A 434 12.26 12.55 15.26
C VAL A 434 13.73 12.83 15.47
N SER A 435 14.56 12.55 14.47
CA SER A 435 15.99 12.88 14.47
C SER A 435 16.29 13.85 13.35
N PHE A 436 16.87 15.00 13.67
CA PHE A 436 17.29 15.99 12.68
C PHE A 436 18.69 15.69 12.18
N ILE A 437 18.91 15.89 10.88
CA ILE A 437 20.14 15.56 10.17
C ILE A 437 20.66 16.83 9.51
N THR A 438 21.97 17.10 9.61
CA THR A 438 22.56 18.22 8.87
C THR A 438 22.84 17.81 7.42
N LEU A 439 22.86 18.78 6.50
CA LEU A 439 23.07 18.53 5.06
C LEU A 439 24.42 17.83 4.74
N GLN A 440 25.37 17.83 5.67
CA GLN A 440 26.72 17.27 5.49
C GLN A 440 26.83 15.83 6.02
N ASP A 441 25.94 15.42 6.91
CA ASP A 441 26.06 14.13 7.61
C ASP A 441 25.62 12.94 6.75
N VAL A 442 24.89 13.20 5.66
CA VAL A 442 24.30 12.15 4.81
C VAL A 442 24.53 12.45 3.33
N ALA A 443 24.81 11.40 2.56
CA ALA A 443 24.82 11.47 1.11
C ALA A 443 23.41 11.70 0.57
N LEU A 444 23.08 12.98 0.31
CA LEU A 444 21.78 13.39 -0.20
C LEU A 444 21.70 13.38 -1.73
N LYS A 445 22.82 13.47 -2.45
CA LYS A 445 22.80 13.50 -3.91
C LYS A 445 22.12 12.24 -4.49
N ASP A 446 21.27 12.44 -5.50
CA ASP A 446 20.47 11.42 -6.19
C ASP A 446 19.42 10.74 -5.28
N ARG A 447 19.24 11.22 -4.05
CA ARG A 447 18.25 10.69 -3.10
C ARG A 447 16.91 11.37 -3.27
N ILE A 448 15.84 10.61 -3.04
CA ILE A 448 14.48 11.14 -2.97
C ILE A 448 14.19 11.52 -1.53
N VAL A 449 13.61 12.70 -1.31
CA VAL A 449 13.17 13.18 -0.01
C VAL A 449 11.67 13.47 -0.05
N ALA A 450 10.97 13.18 1.04
CA ALA A 450 9.54 13.45 1.17
C ALA A 450 9.34 14.82 1.82
N LEU A 451 8.60 15.71 1.17
CA LEU A 451 8.27 17.03 1.71
C LEU A 451 7.14 16.90 2.73
N SER A 452 7.44 17.16 4.01
CA SER A 452 6.43 17.15 5.06
C SER A 452 5.52 18.37 4.97
N THR A 453 4.27 18.24 5.44
CA THR A 453 3.39 19.39 5.70
C THR A 453 3.86 20.22 6.90
N ALA A 454 4.77 19.71 7.73
CA ALA A 454 5.30 20.42 8.88
C ALA A 454 6.29 21.51 8.45
N THR A 455 6.10 22.72 8.99
CA THR A 455 6.92 23.90 8.73
C THR A 455 7.42 24.49 10.05
N GLU A 456 8.58 25.15 10.04
CA GLU A 456 9.12 25.83 11.23
C GLU A 456 8.39 27.13 11.57
N TYR A 457 7.81 27.77 10.55
CA TYR A 457 7.05 29.01 10.67
C TYR A 457 5.61 28.78 10.20
N GLU A 458 4.68 29.51 10.81
CA GLU A 458 3.28 29.55 10.44
C GLU A 458 2.90 30.99 10.09
N ARG A 459 2.09 31.16 9.04
CA ARG A 459 1.61 32.48 8.62
C ARG A 459 0.30 32.77 9.35
N GLY A 460 0.29 33.81 10.20
CA GLY A 460 -0.87 34.24 10.96
C GLY A 460 -1.97 34.82 10.06
N PRO A 461 -3.18 35.08 10.61
CA PRO A 461 -4.29 35.68 9.86
C PRO A 461 -3.97 37.08 9.30
N ASP A 462 -3.02 37.78 9.94
CA ASP A 462 -2.55 39.10 9.53
C ASP A 462 -1.44 39.04 8.45
N GLY A 463 -1.01 37.84 8.06
CA GLY A 463 0.04 37.60 7.07
C GLY A 463 1.46 37.58 7.63
N GLU A 464 1.67 37.90 8.91
CA GLU A 464 2.97 37.82 9.59
C GLU A 464 3.41 36.36 9.83
N LEU A 465 4.72 36.13 9.80
CA LEU A 465 5.32 34.82 10.07
C LEU A 465 5.65 34.68 11.55
N HIS A 466 5.15 33.63 12.17
CA HIS A 466 5.44 33.28 13.56
C HIS A 466 6.26 31.98 13.60
N SER A 467 7.37 32.01 14.32
CA SER A 467 8.18 30.81 14.57
C SER A 467 7.45 29.90 15.56
N LEU A 468 7.32 28.62 15.21
CA LEU A 468 6.76 27.61 16.09
C LEU A 468 7.79 27.16 17.12
N SER A 469 7.34 26.79 18.32
CA SER A 469 8.23 26.15 19.29
C SER A 469 8.71 24.81 18.75
N PHE A 470 9.95 24.44 19.08
CA PHE A 470 10.54 23.18 18.63
C PHE A 470 9.65 21.96 18.93
N SER A 471 9.04 21.91 20.11
CA SER A 471 8.12 20.84 20.51
C SER A 471 6.83 20.77 19.68
N VAL A 472 6.33 21.90 19.17
CA VAL A 472 5.16 21.93 18.27
C VAL A 472 5.57 21.46 16.89
N PHE A 473 6.69 21.97 16.36
CA PHE A 473 7.23 21.54 15.07
C PHE A 473 7.52 20.03 15.05
N GLU A 474 8.18 19.51 16.08
CA GLU A 474 8.46 18.08 16.19
C GLU A 474 7.18 17.24 16.24
N ARG A 475 6.17 17.67 17.01
CA ARG A 475 4.86 17.01 17.04
C ARG A 475 4.19 17.02 15.66
N SER A 476 4.26 18.14 14.94
CA SER A 476 3.74 18.27 13.58
C SER A 476 4.43 17.32 12.61
N ILE A 477 5.73 17.04 12.76
CA ILE A 477 6.42 16.03 11.94
C ILE A 477 5.86 14.62 12.21
N ARG A 478 5.60 14.29 13.49
CA ARG A 478 5.12 12.94 13.89
C ARG A 478 3.68 12.66 13.48
N GLN A 479 2.89 13.69 13.28
CA GLN A 479 1.46 13.60 12.92
C GLN A 479 1.19 14.06 11.48
N GLY A 480 2.18 14.67 10.84
CA GLY A 480 2.04 15.31 9.55
C GLY A 480 1.99 14.33 8.38
N THR A 481 1.45 14.82 7.28
CA THR A 481 1.44 14.12 6.00
C THR A 481 2.57 14.63 5.12
N VAL A 482 2.67 14.06 3.93
CA VAL A 482 3.63 14.42 2.90
C VAL A 482 2.90 15.16 1.79
N LEU A 483 3.37 16.36 1.48
CA LEU A 483 2.87 17.20 0.37
C LEU A 483 3.28 16.62 -1.00
N GLY A 484 4.44 15.98 -1.05
CA GLY A 484 4.99 15.37 -2.25
C GLY A 484 6.43 14.92 -2.03
N PHE A 485 7.11 14.55 -3.11
CA PHE A 485 8.50 14.11 -3.10
C PHE A 485 9.37 15.04 -3.97
N ALA A 486 10.65 15.12 -3.62
CA ALA A 486 11.66 15.86 -4.33
C ALA A 486 12.90 14.99 -4.56
N LEU A 487 13.55 15.14 -5.72
CA LEU A 487 14.83 14.50 -6.01
C LEU A 487 15.96 15.50 -5.76
N VAL A 488 16.94 15.13 -4.96
CA VAL A 488 18.10 15.97 -4.69
C VAL A 488 19.08 15.89 -5.86
N GLU A 489 19.20 16.98 -6.61
CA GLU A 489 20.12 17.09 -7.74
C GLU A 489 21.54 17.43 -7.28
N SER A 490 21.65 18.40 -6.37
CA SER A 490 22.94 18.81 -5.79
C SER A 490 22.78 19.31 -4.36
N VAL A 491 23.82 19.08 -3.56
CA VAL A 491 23.90 19.54 -2.17
C VAL A 491 25.26 20.20 -1.95
N THR A 492 25.22 21.36 -1.28
CA THR A 492 26.39 22.10 -0.77
C THR A 492 26.10 22.52 0.67
N PRO A 493 27.10 22.93 1.47
CA PRO A 493 26.89 23.40 2.84
C PRO A 493 25.87 24.53 2.97
N GLU A 494 25.73 25.38 1.93
CA GLU A 494 24.89 26.57 1.95
C GLU A 494 23.58 26.40 1.17
N ARG A 495 23.52 25.46 0.22
CA ARG A 495 22.42 25.34 -0.74
C ARG A 495 22.07 23.90 -1.06
N LEU A 496 20.79 23.66 -1.22
CA LEU A 496 20.19 22.41 -1.67
C LEU A 496 19.40 22.65 -2.95
N THR A 497 19.71 21.93 -4.03
CA THR A 497 18.94 22.01 -5.29
C THR A 497 18.11 20.76 -5.46
N LEU A 498 16.82 20.97 -5.65
CA LEU A 498 15.80 19.93 -5.69
C LEU A 498 15.06 19.98 -7.03
N LEU A 499 14.81 18.80 -7.59
CA LEU A 499 13.85 18.59 -8.66
C LEU A 499 12.49 18.26 -8.04
N VAL A 500 11.52 19.14 -8.22
CA VAL A 500 10.16 19.01 -7.68
C VAL A 500 9.11 18.90 -8.79
N SER A 501 8.07 18.11 -8.54
CA SER A 501 6.95 17.89 -9.45
C SER A 501 5.67 18.43 -8.84
N GLY A 502 5.05 19.45 -9.47
CA GLY A 502 3.71 19.93 -9.13
C GLY A 502 3.51 20.52 -7.74
N CYS A 503 4.58 20.77 -6.97
CA CYS A 503 4.50 21.26 -5.59
C CYS A 503 5.16 22.66 -5.46
N PRO A 504 4.39 23.74 -5.24
CA PRO A 504 4.97 25.05 -4.95
C PRO A 504 5.61 25.02 -3.56
N LEU A 505 6.87 25.43 -3.47
CA LEU A 505 7.62 25.52 -2.22
C LEU A 505 7.61 26.96 -1.71
N ASP A 506 6.97 27.21 -0.57
CA ASP A 506 7.07 28.49 0.14
C ASP A 506 8.33 28.48 1.01
N LYS A 507 9.38 29.17 0.55
CA LYS A 507 10.71 29.17 1.18
C LYS A 507 10.73 29.90 2.53
N GLU A 508 9.72 30.72 2.79
CA GLU A 508 9.64 31.52 4.02
C GLU A 508 9.18 30.68 5.23
N LEU A 509 8.57 29.51 4.98
CA LEU A 509 7.98 28.69 6.04
C LEU A 509 8.97 27.79 6.78
N GLY A 510 10.24 27.71 6.34
CA GLY A 510 11.21 26.76 6.91
C GLY A 510 10.78 25.32 6.66
N LEU A 511 11.08 24.82 5.47
CA LEU A 511 10.55 23.55 4.95
C LEU A 511 11.21 22.35 5.62
N CYS A 512 10.42 21.33 5.95
CA CYS A 512 10.91 20.06 6.48
C CYS A 512 10.85 18.94 5.44
N PHE A 513 11.97 18.26 5.22
CA PHE A 513 12.05 17.06 4.39
C PHE A 513 12.35 15.83 5.24
N LEU A 514 11.60 14.76 4.99
CA LEU A 514 11.82 13.45 5.56
C LEU A 514 12.73 12.64 4.65
N LEU A 515 13.79 12.08 5.23
CA LEU A 515 14.74 11.26 4.50
C LEU A 515 14.08 9.94 4.09
N THR A 516 14.30 9.53 2.84
CA THR A 516 13.90 8.20 2.35
C THR A 516 15.14 7.35 2.06
N GLU A 517 14.96 6.03 1.96
CA GLU A 517 15.98 5.10 1.50
C GLU A 517 16.09 5.02 -0.04
N GLU A 518 15.26 5.78 -0.75
CA GLU A 518 15.10 5.68 -2.20
C GLU A 518 16.08 6.60 -2.94
N GLU A 519 16.75 6.05 -3.95
CA GLU A 519 17.70 6.76 -4.80
C GLU A 519 17.30 6.62 -6.27
N LEU A 520 17.43 7.71 -7.03
CA LEU A 520 17.21 7.74 -8.47
C LEU A 520 18.47 8.23 -9.16
N LYS A 521 19.44 7.33 -9.33
CA LYS A 521 20.68 7.61 -10.05
C LYS A 521 20.38 7.92 -11.52
N SER A 522 21.02 8.96 -12.05
CA SER A 522 20.94 9.31 -13.47
C SER A 522 21.23 8.13 -14.38
#